data_AF-A0A534VC50-F1
#
_entry.id   AF-A0A534VC50-F1
#
_cell.length_a   1.000
_cell.length_b   1.000
_cell.length_c   1.000
_cell.angle_alpha   90.00
_cell.angle_beta   90.00
_cell.angle_gamma   90.00
#
_symmetry.space_group_name_H-M   'P 1'
#
loop_
_entity.id
_entity.type
_entity.pdbx_description
1 polymer ?
#
loop_
_entity_poly.entity_id
_entity_poly.type
_entity_poly.pdbx_seq_one_letter_code
_entity_poly.pdbx_strand_id
1 'polypeptide(L)'
;MSMSTSYSAARRTSRCREVGVRGNERTRPRRWSAPSDARNYLDESARVHGSEASSPTGPGRAIMTRNISLIILLAGSIGVASAQSAGAVCGDGTPDPGEQCDLGAGNGTPGSCCTSLCEFRAVGLVCRAAAGPCDVAETCTGADGNCPAD
;
A
#
# COMPACT_ATOMS: atom_id res chain seq x y z
N MET A 1 47.61 22.32 -33.47
CA MET A 1 46.15 22.12 -33.37
C MET A 1 45.87 20.64 -33.50
N SER A 2 45.28 20.02 -32.48
CA SER A 2 44.28 18.94 -32.60
C SER A 2 43.73 18.65 -31.22
N MET A 3 42.46 19.00 -31.06
CA MET A 3 41.67 18.91 -29.85
C MET A 3 41.28 17.46 -29.54
N SER A 4 41.42 17.12 -28.26
CA SER A 4 40.40 16.49 -27.41
C SER A 4 39.41 15.51 -28.04
N THR A 5 39.49 14.23 -27.67
CA THR A 5 38.30 13.47 -27.23
C THR A 5 38.73 12.37 -26.25
N SER A 6 39.10 12.74 -25.03
CA SER A 6 39.13 11.79 -23.91
C SER A 6 37.68 11.52 -23.51
N TYR A 7 37.13 10.41 -23.99
CA TYR A 7 35.82 9.92 -23.59
C TYR A 7 35.82 9.71 -22.07
N SER A 8 35.21 10.64 -21.36
CA SER A 8 35.22 10.71 -19.90
C SER A 8 34.27 9.66 -19.32
N ALA A 9 34.74 8.42 -19.20
CA ALA A 9 34.10 7.38 -18.40
C ALA A 9 34.49 7.46 -16.90
N ALA A 10 34.83 8.65 -16.42
CA ALA A 10 35.24 8.89 -15.05
C ALA A 10 34.37 10.01 -14.47
N ARG A 11 33.16 9.66 -13.99
CA ARG A 11 32.37 10.43 -13.00
C ARG A 11 30.99 9.80 -12.78
N ARG A 12 30.91 8.74 -11.98
CA ARG A 12 29.64 8.47 -11.27
C ARG A 12 29.76 7.90 -9.86
N THR A 13 30.96 7.56 -9.38
CA THR A 13 31.17 7.04 -8.02
C THR A 13 32.08 7.90 -7.13
N SER A 14 32.56 9.06 -7.59
CA SER A 14 33.71 9.71 -6.96
C SER A 14 33.43 10.84 -5.97
N ARG A 15 32.18 11.19 -5.61
CA ARG A 15 31.94 12.14 -4.50
C ARG A 15 30.65 11.87 -3.74
N CYS A 16 30.64 10.78 -2.99
CA CYS A 16 30.26 10.87 -1.59
C CYS A 16 31.34 11.65 -0.82
N ARG A 17 31.58 12.90 -1.23
CA ARG A 17 32.44 13.80 -0.49
C ARG A 17 31.54 14.41 0.54
N GLU A 18 31.72 13.98 1.78
CA GLU A 18 31.20 14.68 2.96
C GLU A 18 31.23 16.18 2.65
N VAL A 19 30.06 16.81 2.53
CA VAL A 19 29.98 18.24 2.72
C VAL A 19 30.27 18.41 4.20
N GLY A 20 31.56 18.46 4.54
CA GLY A 20 32.02 18.78 5.87
C GLY A 20 31.34 20.07 6.26
N VAL A 21 30.37 19.97 7.15
CA VAL A 21 29.76 21.12 7.81
C VAL A 21 30.88 21.73 8.63
N ARG A 22 31.64 22.66 8.04
CA ARG A 22 32.56 23.52 8.80
C ARG A 22 31.71 24.54 9.56
N GLY A 23 31.05 24.07 10.61
CA GLY A 23 30.46 24.90 11.65
C GLY A 23 31.39 24.95 12.84
N ASN A 24 32.22 26.00 12.93
CA ASN A 24 32.79 26.43 14.19
C ASN A 24 31.69 27.18 14.98
N GLU A 25 31.69 26.99 16.29
CA GLU A 25 30.93 27.70 17.34
C GLU A 25 29.47 27.29 17.63
N ARG A 26 29.35 26.49 18.70
CA ARG A 26 28.42 26.70 19.83
C ARG A 26 26.96 27.02 19.46
N THR A 27 26.28 26.06 18.87
CA THR A 27 24.84 25.88 19.13
C THR A 27 24.64 24.53 19.80
N ARG A 28 24.27 24.59 21.08
CA ARG A 28 23.76 23.45 21.86
C ARG A 28 22.79 22.64 20.99
N PRO A 29 22.72 21.30 21.12
CA PRO A 29 21.66 20.56 20.46
C PRO A 29 20.36 21.25 20.83
N ARG A 30 19.59 21.69 19.82
CA ARG A 30 18.20 22.02 20.06
C ARG A 30 17.61 20.71 20.55
N ARG A 31 17.52 20.60 21.88
CA ARG A 31 16.53 19.82 22.58
C ARG A 31 15.27 20.10 21.79
N TRP A 32 14.85 19.12 21.00
CA TRP A 32 13.48 19.06 20.53
C TRP A 32 12.66 19.07 21.81
N SER A 33 12.20 20.26 22.19
CA SER A 33 11.09 20.40 23.11
C SER A 33 9.93 19.78 22.36
N ALA A 34 9.69 18.49 22.61
CA ALA A 34 8.41 17.89 22.32
C ALA A 34 7.35 18.84 22.87
N PRO A 35 6.29 19.18 22.12
CA PRO A 35 5.19 19.93 22.67
C PRO A 35 4.70 19.23 23.94
N SER A 36 4.58 19.99 25.04
CA SER A 36 4.02 19.52 26.31
C SER A 36 2.54 19.12 26.20
N ASP A 37 1.96 19.18 24.99
CA ASP A 37 0.55 18.93 24.70
C ASP A 37 0.32 17.69 23.80
N ALA A 38 1.23 16.72 23.83
CA ALA A 38 1.04 15.41 23.17
C ALA A 38 0.30 14.39 24.07
N ARG A 39 -0.56 14.85 24.99
CA ARG A 39 -1.42 13.99 25.83
C ARG A 39 -2.91 14.06 25.51
N ASN A 40 -3.30 14.81 24.47
CA ASN A 40 -4.72 15.02 24.15
C ASN A 40 -5.11 14.71 22.70
N TYR A 41 -4.45 13.72 22.08
CA TYR A 41 -4.88 13.13 20.79
C TYR A 41 -5.07 11.61 20.88
N LEU A 42 -5.50 11.12 22.04
CA LEU A 42 -6.21 9.83 22.16
C LEU A 42 -7.66 10.13 22.54
N ASP A 43 -8.35 10.80 21.62
CA ASP A 43 -9.80 10.88 21.61
C ASP A 43 -10.35 9.50 21.17
N GLU A 44 -10.82 8.76 22.18
CA GLU A 44 -12.08 8.02 22.16
C GLU A 44 -12.45 7.28 20.86
N SER A 45 -11.52 6.47 20.35
CA SER A 45 -11.84 5.38 19.40
C SER A 45 -11.62 4.01 20.04
N ALA A 46 -11.79 3.91 21.36
CA ALA A 46 -12.09 2.64 22.02
C ALA A 46 -13.57 2.29 21.86
N ARG A 47 -14.10 2.37 20.63
CA ARG A 47 -15.37 1.70 20.31
C ARG A 47 -15.06 0.24 20.02
N VAL A 48 -15.17 -0.56 21.09
CA VAL A 48 -15.90 -1.82 21.10
C VAL A 48 -15.64 -2.67 19.83
N HIS A 49 -14.59 -3.50 19.87
CA HIS A 49 -14.65 -4.79 19.20
C HIS A 49 -15.68 -5.64 19.94
N GLY A 50 -16.95 -5.29 19.76
CA GLY A 50 -18.07 -6.18 19.96
C GLY A 50 -18.00 -7.15 18.80
N SER A 51 -17.53 -8.37 19.09
CA SER A 51 -17.89 -9.54 18.32
C SER A 51 -19.40 -9.75 18.46
N GLU A 52 -20.18 -8.91 17.78
CA GLU A 52 -21.58 -9.21 17.49
C GLU A 52 -21.55 -10.29 16.41
N ALA A 53 -21.46 -11.53 16.87
CA ALA A 53 -21.97 -12.67 16.16
C ALA A 53 -23.42 -12.35 15.80
N SER A 54 -23.63 -11.86 14.58
CA SER A 54 -24.95 -11.70 13.98
C SER A 54 -25.45 -13.11 13.69
N SER A 55 -25.96 -13.75 14.75
CA SER A 55 -26.73 -14.96 14.68
C SER A 55 -28.09 -14.61 14.07
N PRO A 56 -28.46 -15.15 12.88
CA PRO A 56 -29.79 -14.93 12.33
C PRO A 56 -30.76 -15.93 12.96
N THR A 57 -31.09 -15.77 14.23
CA THR A 57 -32.25 -16.45 14.86
C THR A 57 -33.41 -15.49 14.97
N GLY A 58 -33.95 -15.09 13.81
CA GLY A 58 -35.32 -14.61 13.71
C GLY A 58 -36.24 -15.81 13.45
N PRO A 59 -37.42 -15.92 14.08
CA PRO A 59 -38.42 -16.90 13.69
C PRO A 59 -38.82 -16.64 12.24
N GLY A 60 -38.64 -17.66 11.39
CA GLY A 60 -38.88 -17.59 9.96
C GLY A 60 -40.23 -16.97 9.64
N ARG A 61 -40.21 -15.86 8.91
CA ARG A 61 -41.38 -15.47 8.12
C ARG A 61 -41.49 -16.49 7.00
N ALA A 62 -42.26 -17.54 7.24
CA ALA A 62 -42.69 -18.48 6.23
C ALA A 62 -43.42 -17.68 5.14
N ILE A 63 -42.69 -17.33 4.08
CA ILE A 63 -43.30 -16.91 2.83
C ILE A 63 -44.10 -18.13 2.37
N MET A 64 -45.42 -17.98 2.44
CA MET A 64 -46.42 -18.93 1.97
C MET A 64 -46.17 -19.21 0.46
N THR A 65 -45.31 -20.17 0.14
CA THR A 65 -45.09 -20.67 -1.23
C THR A 65 -46.29 -21.51 -1.66
N ARG A 66 -47.39 -20.83 -1.99
CA ARG A 66 -48.50 -21.45 -2.71
C ARG A 66 -48.12 -21.51 -4.19
N ASN A 67 -47.72 -22.70 -4.64
CA ASN A 67 -47.77 -23.16 -6.03
C ASN A 67 -46.83 -22.45 -7.03
N ILE A 68 -45.51 -22.65 -6.92
CA ILE A 68 -44.53 -22.26 -7.97
C ILE A 68 -43.78 -23.50 -8.47
N SER A 69 -44.51 -24.53 -8.90
CA SER A 69 -43.92 -25.78 -9.42
C SER A 69 -44.13 -26.02 -10.92
N LEU A 70 -44.53 -25.01 -11.70
CA LEU A 70 -44.84 -25.23 -13.13
C LEU A 70 -44.19 -24.26 -14.15
N ILE A 71 -43.28 -23.37 -13.76
CA ILE A 71 -42.69 -22.36 -14.68
C ILE A 71 -41.17 -22.51 -14.84
N ILE A 72 -40.63 -23.74 -14.80
CA ILE A 72 -39.18 -23.96 -15.04
C ILE A 72 -38.93 -25.10 -16.02
N LEU A 73 -39.59 -25.09 -17.19
CA LEU A 73 -39.24 -26.02 -18.28
C LEU A 73 -39.15 -25.36 -19.68
N LEU A 74 -39.20 -24.03 -19.79
CA LEU A 74 -39.06 -23.33 -21.08
C LEU A 74 -38.12 -22.12 -21.00
N ALA A 75 -36.99 -22.25 -20.30
CA ALA A 75 -35.86 -21.34 -20.44
C ALA A 75 -34.61 -22.16 -20.77
N GLY A 76 -34.63 -22.75 -21.96
CA GLY A 76 -33.43 -23.24 -22.60
C GLY A 76 -32.56 -22.05 -23.01
N SER A 77 -31.28 -22.17 -22.65
CA SER A 77 -30.11 -21.46 -23.17
C SER A 77 -29.81 -20.03 -22.69
N ILE A 78 -28.50 -19.87 -22.41
CA ILE A 78 -27.69 -18.66 -22.26
C ILE A 78 -27.70 -18.02 -20.87
N GLY A 79 -27.12 -18.74 -19.92
CA GLY A 79 -26.30 -18.10 -18.90
C GLY A 79 -24.92 -18.72 -18.99
N VAL A 80 -24.01 -18.11 -19.75
CA VAL A 80 -22.59 -18.27 -19.42
C VAL A 80 -22.51 -17.96 -17.92
N ALA A 81 -22.14 -18.94 -17.10
CA ALA A 81 -21.79 -18.66 -15.73
C ALA A 81 -20.56 -17.75 -15.81
N SER A 82 -20.78 -16.44 -15.79
CA SER A 82 -19.75 -15.52 -15.34
C SER A 82 -19.37 -16.05 -13.97
N ALA A 83 -18.19 -16.68 -13.87
CA ALA A 83 -17.60 -17.00 -12.59
C ALA A 83 -17.49 -15.66 -11.85
N GLN A 84 -18.46 -15.37 -11.00
CA GLN A 84 -18.31 -14.29 -10.05
C GLN A 84 -17.15 -14.75 -9.18
N SER A 85 -16.03 -14.06 -9.30
CA SER A 85 -14.95 -14.09 -8.32
C SER A 85 -15.52 -13.53 -7.02
N ALA A 86 -16.26 -14.38 -6.31
CA ALA A 86 -16.59 -14.15 -4.92
C ALA A 86 -15.28 -14.31 -4.14
N GLY A 87 -14.55 -13.22 -3.97
CA GLY A 87 -13.40 -13.17 -3.06
C GLY A 87 -12.10 -12.65 -3.63
N ALA A 88 -12.10 -11.60 -4.46
CA ALA A 88 -10.90 -10.75 -4.51
C ALA A 88 -10.89 -9.93 -3.20
N VAL A 89 -10.13 -10.40 -2.22
CA VAL A 89 -10.07 -9.76 -0.90
C VAL A 89 -8.74 -9.04 -0.77
N CYS A 90 -8.76 -7.76 -1.11
CA CYS A 90 -7.57 -6.94 -0.96
C CYS A 90 -7.11 -6.92 0.51
N GLY A 91 -5.88 -7.36 0.72
CA GLY A 91 -5.23 -7.38 2.03
C GLY A 91 -5.19 -8.75 2.71
N ASP A 92 -5.43 -9.83 1.97
CA ASP A 92 -5.25 -11.21 2.48
C ASP A 92 -3.83 -11.76 2.26
N GLY A 93 -3.03 -11.06 1.43
CA GLY A 93 -1.65 -11.40 1.12
C GLY A 93 -1.48 -12.25 -0.14
N THR A 94 -2.52 -12.38 -0.96
CA THR A 94 -2.51 -13.11 -2.22
C THR A 94 -3.07 -12.24 -3.34
N PRO A 95 -2.32 -11.95 -4.41
CA PRO A 95 -2.86 -11.20 -5.54
C PRO A 95 -3.98 -11.98 -6.23
N ASP A 96 -5.21 -11.51 -6.06
CA ASP A 96 -6.41 -12.10 -6.66
C ASP A 96 -6.71 -11.54 -8.07
N PRO A 97 -7.58 -12.19 -8.85
CA PRO A 97 -8.05 -11.63 -10.12
C PRO A 97 -8.67 -10.24 -9.95
N GLY A 98 -8.06 -9.24 -10.58
CA GLY A 98 -8.48 -7.84 -10.48
C GLY A 98 -7.57 -6.99 -9.58
N GLU A 99 -6.67 -7.63 -8.84
CA GLU A 99 -5.64 -6.96 -8.05
C GLU A 99 -4.33 -6.91 -8.83
N GLN A 100 -3.54 -5.88 -8.58
CA GLN A 100 -2.20 -5.74 -9.14
C GLN A 100 -1.14 -6.21 -8.13
N CYS A 101 -1.42 -6.07 -6.84
CA CYS A 101 -0.57 -6.49 -5.74
C CYS A 101 -1.43 -6.82 -4.52
N ASP A 102 -0.94 -7.71 -3.66
CA ASP A 102 -1.48 -7.85 -2.31
C ASP A 102 -0.36 -8.24 -1.33
N LEU A 103 -0.01 -7.30 -0.45
CA LEU A 103 0.96 -7.50 0.63
C LEU A 103 0.28 -7.71 2.00
N GLY A 104 -1.01 -8.05 1.98
CA GLY A 104 -1.81 -8.22 3.17
C GLY A 104 -1.99 -6.88 3.90
N ALA A 105 -1.75 -6.92 5.22
CA ALA A 105 -1.67 -5.72 6.06
C ALA A 105 -0.54 -4.73 5.65
N GLY A 106 0.36 -5.13 4.73
CA GLY A 106 1.41 -4.26 4.17
C GLY A 106 0.91 -3.25 3.13
N ASN A 107 -0.33 -3.39 2.64
CA ASN A 107 -0.93 -2.50 1.66
C ASN A 107 -1.08 -1.07 2.22
N GLY A 108 -0.74 -0.07 1.41
CA GLY A 108 -0.84 1.35 1.79
C GLY A 108 0.23 1.84 2.79
N THR A 109 1.10 0.96 3.30
CA THR A 109 2.18 1.37 4.21
C THR A 109 3.23 2.24 3.48
N PRO A 110 3.99 3.11 4.20
CA PRO A 110 4.94 4.02 3.58
C PRO A 110 6.07 3.34 2.79
N GLY A 111 6.49 2.14 3.23
CA GLY A 111 7.51 1.32 2.57
C GLY A 111 6.96 0.37 1.51
N SER A 112 5.68 0.47 1.18
CA SER A 112 5.00 -0.38 0.20
C SER A 112 4.68 0.42 -1.07
N CYS A 113 4.90 -0.23 -2.20
CA CYS A 113 4.45 0.22 -3.53
C CYS A 113 3.06 -0.31 -3.89
N CYS A 114 2.38 -0.97 -2.96
CA CYS A 114 0.98 -1.35 -3.06
C CYS A 114 0.09 -0.33 -2.33
N THR A 115 -0.98 0.12 -2.99
CA THR A 115 -2.00 0.97 -2.36
C THR A 115 -2.89 0.13 -1.43
N SER A 116 -3.71 0.78 -0.61
CA SER A 116 -4.72 0.08 0.22
C SER A 116 -5.86 -0.54 -0.60
N LEU A 117 -5.88 -0.33 -1.92
CA LEU A 117 -6.87 -0.87 -2.85
C LEU A 117 -6.25 -1.95 -3.75
N CYS A 118 -5.05 -2.46 -3.40
CA CYS A 118 -4.37 -3.53 -4.14
C CYS A 118 -4.00 -3.15 -5.59
N GLU A 119 -3.82 -1.85 -5.83
CA GLU A 119 -3.27 -1.28 -7.06
C GLU A 119 -1.80 -0.88 -6.86
N PHE A 120 -0.98 -0.97 -7.91
CA PHE A 120 0.37 -0.42 -7.85
C PHE A 120 0.34 1.09 -7.69
N ARG A 121 1.21 1.61 -6.83
CA ARG A 121 1.50 3.05 -6.78
C ARG A 121 2.17 3.48 -8.09
N ALA A 122 2.00 4.75 -8.45
CA ALA A 122 2.61 5.31 -9.64
C ALA A 122 4.14 5.16 -9.65
N VAL A 123 4.68 4.97 -10.86
CA VAL A 123 6.14 4.95 -11.09
C VAL A 123 6.79 6.25 -10.58
N GLY A 124 7.95 6.13 -9.94
CA GLY A 124 8.70 7.28 -9.43
C GLY A 124 8.23 7.80 -8.07
N LEU A 125 7.18 7.22 -7.48
CA LEU A 125 6.77 7.54 -6.11
C LEU A 125 7.82 7.02 -5.12
N VAL A 126 8.35 7.90 -4.26
CA VAL A 126 9.36 7.54 -3.26
C VAL A 126 8.75 6.65 -2.18
N CYS A 127 9.23 5.42 -2.06
CA CYS A 127 8.80 4.43 -1.05
C CYS A 127 9.79 4.30 0.11
N ARG A 128 11.05 4.69 -0.09
CA ARG A 128 12.03 4.87 0.98
C ARG A 128 12.81 6.16 0.71
N ALA A 129 12.89 7.01 1.72
CA ALA A 129 13.67 8.24 1.64
C ALA A 129 15.14 7.95 1.88
N ALA A 130 16.03 8.70 1.23
CA ALA A 130 17.46 8.64 1.48
C ALA A 130 17.78 8.98 2.96
N ALA A 131 18.46 8.07 3.65
CA ALA A 131 18.95 8.18 5.01
C ALA A 131 20.19 9.09 5.15
N GLY A 132 20.78 9.54 4.04
CA GLY A 132 21.94 10.41 4.06
C GLY A 132 22.39 10.87 2.68
N PRO A 133 23.45 11.69 2.60
CA PRO A 133 23.95 12.24 1.34
C PRO A 133 24.54 11.19 0.39
N CYS A 134 24.72 9.97 0.88
CA CYS A 134 25.29 8.84 0.15
C CYS A 134 24.29 7.74 -0.13
N ASP A 135 23.06 7.95 0.27
CA ASP A 135 21.97 7.01 0.10
C ASP A 135 21.05 7.50 -1.01
N VAL A 136 20.59 6.59 -1.85
CA VAL A 136 19.68 6.91 -2.95
C VAL A 136 18.26 6.61 -2.48
N ALA A 137 17.32 7.51 -2.75
CA ALA A 137 15.91 7.22 -2.46
C ALA A 137 15.35 6.21 -3.47
N GLU A 138 14.63 5.20 -2.98
CA GLU A 138 13.96 4.18 -3.78
C GLU A 138 12.60 4.69 -4.19
N THR A 139 12.26 4.34 -5.42
CA THR A 139 10.98 4.71 -6.02
C THR A 139 10.28 3.48 -6.54
N CYS A 140 8.95 3.50 -6.44
CA CYS A 140 8.11 2.45 -6.98
C CYS A 140 8.30 2.34 -8.49
N THR A 141 8.35 1.11 -8.98
CA THR A 141 8.47 0.78 -10.41
C THR A 141 7.14 0.99 -11.14
N GLY A 142 6.02 0.97 -10.41
CA GLY A 142 4.67 0.89 -10.97
C GLY A 142 4.29 -0.50 -11.46
N ALA A 143 5.11 -1.51 -11.17
CA ALA A 143 4.89 -2.90 -11.57
C ALA A 143 5.11 -3.92 -10.44
N ASP A 144 5.56 -3.46 -9.26
CA ASP A 144 5.81 -4.30 -8.08
C ASP A 144 5.18 -3.67 -6.84
N GLY A 145 4.62 -4.51 -5.97
CA GLY A 145 4.00 -4.08 -4.71
C GLY A 145 5.04 -3.74 -3.63
N ASN A 146 6.23 -4.34 -3.68
CA ASN A 146 7.32 -4.07 -2.75
C ASN A 146 8.15 -2.87 -3.19
N CYS A 147 8.65 -2.10 -2.23
CA CYS A 147 9.71 -1.13 -2.50
C CYS A 147 10.99 -1.87 -2.91
N PRO A 148 11.70 -1.44 -3.96
CA PRO A 148 12.98 -2.03 -4.36
C PRO A 148 14.00 -2.05 -3.21
N ALA A 149 14.97 -2.95 -3.28
CA ALA A 149 16.08 -2.98 -2.33
C ALA A 149 17.10 -1.85 -2.63
N ASP A 150 17.73 -1.33 -1.56
CA ASP A 150 18.89 -0.41 -1.58
C ASP A 150 20.20 -1.15 -1.90
#